data_AF-M4RQV3-F1
#
_entry.id   AF-M4RQV3-F1
#
_cell.length_a   1.000
_cell.length_b   1.000
_cell.length_c   1.000
_cell.angle_alpha   90.00
_cell.angle_beta   90.00
_cell.angle_gamma   90.00
#
_symmetry.space_group_name_H-M   'P 1'
#
loop_
_entity.id
_entity.type
_entity.pdbx_description
1 polymer ?
#
loop_
_entity_poly.entity_id
_entity_poly.type
_entity_poly.pdbx_seq_one_letter_code
_entity_poly.pdbx_strand_id
1 'polypeptide(L)'
;MENIQNNYREQLFIGCGHEQLFGISKIYQQKKLAKAVAKLFAVSLFITLGSLFMHPSTWVYFGIIHFITLALPISVIFVRAPNVAFVIGIACIVGYAIGIVNLTPIWEWSVLHLGIPTRTVDLVSFFPWIGVVLIGVFVMHKALFQIKVKSNRVLNKLVFLGQHSLLIYLIHQPILYGLFGLADMMLGR
;
A
#
# COMPACT_ATOMS: atom_id res chain seq x y z
N MET A 1 5.37 30.77 8.98
CA MET A 1 6.18 31.47 7.96
C MET A 1 7.69 31.29 8.17
N GLU A 2 8.12 31.10 9.42
CA GLU A 2 9.48 30.73 9.82
C GLU A 2 10.07 29.48 9.12
N ASN A 3 9.21 28.49 8.82
CA ASN A 3 9.61 27.24 8.18
C ASN A 3 9.97 27.38 6.68
N ILE A 4 9.55 28.46 6.02
CA ILE A 4 9.87 28.74 4.61
C ILE A 4 11.17 29.54 4.51
N GLN A 5 11.47 30.34 5.53
CA GLN A 5 12.66 31.20 5.58
C GLN A 5 13.95 30.42 5.87
N ASN A 6 13.86 29.31 6.62
CA ASN A 6 14.97 28.37 6.79
C ASN A 6 15.41 27.71 5.48
N ASN A 7 14.49 27.53 4.53
CA ASN A 7 14.77 26.86 3.26
C ASN A 7 15.69 27.69 2.33
N TYR A 8 15.78 29.01 2.54
CA TYR A 8 16.62 29.90 1.76
C TYR A 8 18.01 30.14 2.38
N ARG A 9 18.18 29.97 3.69
CA ARG A 9 19.51 30.07 4.33
C ARG A 9 20.42 28.89 3.98
N GLU A 10 19.83 27.73 3.67
CA GLU A 10 20.58 26.57 3.17
C GLU A 10 21.11 26.75 1.74
N GLN A 11 20.56 27.70 0.96
CA GLN A 11 21.02 27.98 -0.40
C GLN A 11 22.25 28.91 -0.47
N LEU A 12 22.74 29.44 0.66
CA LEU A 12 23.91 30.33 0.70
C LEU A 12 25.22 29.63 1.09
N PHE A 13 25.18 28.36 1.51
CA PHE A 13 26.37 27.54 1.84
C PHE A 13 26.77 26.60 0.68
N ILE A 14 26.65 27.11 -0.54
CA ILE A 14 27.00 26.41 -1.79
C ILE A 14 28.52 26.48 -1.95
N GLY A 15 29.22 25.38 -1.67
CA GLY A 15 30.65 25.28 -1.97
C GLY A 15 31.31 23.94 -1.66
N CYS A 16 30.88 23.20 -0.63
CA CYS A 16 31.59 21.98 -0.22
C CYS A 16 30.71 20.81 0.32
N GLY A 17 29.38 20.97 0.46
CA GLY A 17 28.53 20.04 1.23
C GLY A 17 27.50 19.20 0.45
N HIS A 18 27.49 19.25 -0.88
CA HIS A 18 26.38 18.75 -1.70
C HIS A 18 26.20 17.21 -1.67
N GLU A 19 27.21 16.42 -1.32
CA GLU A 19 27.03 14.96 -1.24
C GLU A 19 26.50 14.52 0.13
N GLN A 20 26.88 15.24 1.18
CA GLN A 20 26.64 14.83 2.56
C GLN A 20 25.21 15.13 3.03
N LEU A 21 24.64 16.28 2.65
CA LEU A 21 23.24 16.64 2.96
C LEU A 21 22.24 15.78 2.15
N PHE A 22 22.56 15.49 0.89
CA PHE A 22 21.78 14.54 0.09
C PHE A 22 21.89 13.11 0.65
N GLY A 23 23.05 12.72 1.18
CA GLY A 23 23.24 11.46 1.90
C GLY A 23 22.37 11.36 3.16
N ILE A 24 22.38 12.40 4.01
CA ILE A 24 21.60 12.43 5.26
C ILE A 24 20.09 12.40 4.97
N SER A 25 19.60 13.16 3.99
CA SER A 25 18.19 13.15 3.61
C SER A 25 17.76 11.80 3.02
N LYS A 26 18.63 11.13 2.24
CA LYS A 26 18.39 9.79 1.70
C LYS A 26 18.35 8.72 2.78
N ILE A 27 19.29 8.75 3.74
CA ILE A 27 19.32 7.84 4.89
C ILE A 27 18.07 8.04 5.76
N TYR A 28 17.68 9.28 6.01
CA TYR A 28 16.47 9.60 6.76
C TYR A 28 15.20 9.05 6.07
N GLN A 29 15.09 9.23 4.75
CA GLN A 29 13.97 8.68 3.97
C GLN A 29 13.96 7.14 3.96
N GLN A 30 15.11 6.49 3.87
CA GLN A 30 15.21 5.03 3.96
C GLN A 30 14.80 4.49 5.33
N LYS A 31 15.23 5.14 6.43
CA LYS A 31 14.80 4.78 7.79
C LYS A 31 13.28 4.94 7.96
N LYS A 32 12.71 6.01 7.41
CA LYS A 32 11.25 6.24 7.42
C LYS A 32 10.50 5.16 6.64
N LEU A 33 10.99 4.79 5.45
CA LEU A 33 10.43 3.70 4.66
C LEU A 33 10.51 2.37 5.42
N ALA A 34 11.68 2.02 5.95
CA ALA A 34 11.88 0.78 6.70
C ALA A 34 10.94 0.70 7.90
N LYS A 35 10.76 1.80 8.65
CA LYS A 35 9.79 1.87 9.75
C LYS A 35 8.36 1.67 9.28
N ALA A 36 7.98 2.27 8.16
CA ALA A 36 6.64 2.12 7.59
C ALA A 36 6.38 0.67 7.12
N VAL A 37 7.32 0.08 6.39
CA VAL A 37 7.24 -1.32 5.94
C VAL A 37 7.21 -2.27 7.12
N ALA A 38 8.07 -2.10 8.12
CA ALA A 38 8.08 -2.92 9.32
C ALA A 38 6.75 -2.84 10.09
N LYS A 39 6.15 -1.65 10.20
CA LYS A 39 4.83 -1.47 10.79
C LYS A 39 3.75 -2.22 9.99
N LEU A 40 3.73 -2.06 8.67
CA LEU A 40 2.74 -2.72 7.81
C LEU A 40 2.91 -4.25 7.84
N PHE A 41 4.15 -4.73 7.83
CA PHE A 41 4.47 -6.16 7.96
C PHE A 41 4.02 -6.75 9.30
N ALA A 42 4.27 -6.05 10.40
CA ALA A 42 3.78 -6.48 11.71
C ALA A 42 2.25 -6.53 11.75
N VAL A 43 1.57 -5.53 11.16
CA VAL A 43 0.10 -5.51 11.06
C VAL A 43 -0.42 -6.61 10.15
N SER A 44 0.22 -6.88 9.00
CA SER A 44 -0.20 -7.95 8.10
C SER A 44 -0.07 -9.32 8.78
N LEU A 45 1.04 -9.57 9.46
CA LEU A 45 1.24 -10.80 10.23
C LEU A 45 0.21 -10.94 11.35
N PHE A 46 -0.12 -9.86 12.05
CA PHE A 46 -1.15 -9.86 13.07
C PHE A 46 -2.54 -10.21 12.49
N ILE A 47 -2.90 -9.66 11.32
CA ILE A 47 -4.15 -10.00 10.62
C ILE A 47 -4.16 -11.49 10.22
N THR A 48 -3.06 -11.98 9.67
CA THR A 48 -2.92 -13.39 9.27
C THR A 48 -3.10 -14.33 10.44
N LEU A 49 -2.35 -14.13 11.53
CA LEU A 49 -2.43 -14.96 12.72
C LEU A 49 -3.80 -14.84 13.40
N GLY A 50 -4.31 -13.61 13.57
CA GLY A 50 -5.62 -13.37 14.18
C GLY A 50 -6.75 -14.06 13.42
N SER A 51 -6.78 -13.91 12.09
CA SER A 51 -7.78 -14.58 11.26
C SER A 51 -7.62 -16.10 11.23
N LEU A 52 -6.39 -16.62 11.29
CA LEU A 52 -6.12 -18.06 11.38
C LEU A 52 -6.68 -18.66 12.67
N PHE A 53 -6.54 -17.99 13.81
CA PHE A 53 -7.09 -18.48 15.09
C PHE A 53 -8.61 -18.33 15.19
N MET A 54 -9.19 -17.27 14.60
CA MET A 54 -10.64 -17.04 14.65
C MET A 54 -11.41 -17.89 13.65
N HIS A 55 -10.94 -17.98 12.40
CA HIS A 55 -11.60 -18.68 11.31
C HIS A 55 -10.58 -19.43 10.43
N PRO A 56 -10.10 -20.61 10.87
CA PRO A 56 -9.08 -21.38 10.15
C PRO A 56 -9.46 -21.80 8.72
N SER A 57 -10.76 -21.84 8.39
CA SER A 57 -11.25 -22.19 7.06
C SER A 57 -11.22 -21.03 6.06
N THR A 58 -11.03 -19.78 6.52
CA THR A 58 -11.10 -18.57 5.67
C THR A 58 -10.07 -17.50 6.03
N TRP A 59 -8.94 -17.91 6.62
CA TRP A 59 -7.90 -16.99 7.08
C TRP A 59 -7.22 -16.22 5.95
N VAL A 60 -6.70 -15.04 6.30
CA VAL A 60 -6.11 -14.10 5.37
C VAL A 60 -4.63 -14.43 5.16
N TYR A 61 -4.30 -15.16 4.08
CA TYR A 61 -2.91 -15.45 3.72
C TYR A 61 -2.25 -14.37 2.86
N PHE A 62 -3.03 -13.65 2.04
CA PHE A 62 -2.52 -12.58 1.20
C PHE A 62 -3.59 -11.50 0.91
N GLY A 63 -3.81 -10.66 1.91
CA GLY A 63 -4.76 -9.54 1.87
C GLY A 63 -4.16 -8.21 1.40
N ILE A 64 -4.97 -7.14 1.40
CA ILE A 64 -4.54 -5.82 0.91
C ILE A 64 -3.34 -5.23 1.68
N ILE A 65 -3.23 -5.47 2.98
CA ILE A 65 -2.08 -4.97 3.77
C ILE A 65 -0.79 -5.70 3.39
N HIS A 66 -0.85 -7.00 3.05
CA HIS A 66 0.30 -7.73 2.52
C HIS A 66 0.75 -7.13 1.19
N PHE A 67 -0.21 -6.88 0.30
CA PHE A 67 0.06 -6.21 -0.97
C PHE A 67 0.72 -4.84 -0.76
N ILE A 68 0.16 -3.96 0.09
CA ILE A 68 0.74 -2.63 0.33
C ILE A 68 2.15 -2.73 0.94
N THR A 69 2.38 -3.70 1.83
CA THR A 69 3.70 -3.95 2.44
C THR A 69 4.76 -4.23 1.38
N LEU A 70 4.41 -4.97 0.31
CA LEU A 70 5.31 -5.27 -0.81
C LEU A 70 5.35 -4.15 -1.86
N ALA A 71 4.20 -3.56 -2.19
CA ALA A 71 4.10 -2.52 -3.20
C ALA A 71 4.81 -1.22 -2.79
N LEU A 72 4.84 -0.90 -1.49
CA LEU A 72 5.50 0.30 -0.98
C LEU A 72 7.01 0.35 -1.30
N PRO A 73 7.86 -0.63 -0.90
CA PRO A 73 9.27 -0.60 -1.25
C PRO A 73 9.50 -0.68 -2.75
N ILE A 74 8.70 -1.48 -3.48
CA ILE A 74 8.76 -1.56 -4.94
C ILE A 74 8.54 -0.17 -5.56
N SER A 75 7.48 0.53 -5.14
CA SER A 75 7.17 1.87 -5.65
C SER A 75 8.33 2.84 -5.44
N VAL A 76 9.00 2.80 -4.28
CA VAL A 76 10.14 3.68 -3.96
C VAL A 76 11.36 3.39 -4.83
N ILE A 77 11.63 2.13 -5.17
CA ILE A 77 12.70 1.77 -6.11
C ILE A 77 12.46 2.44 -7.47
N PHE A 78 11.20 2.46 -7.93
CA PHE A 78 10.81 3.00 -9.22
C PHE A 78 10.64 4.54 -9.26
N VAL A 79 10.70 5.24 -8.13
CA VAL A 79 10.63 6.71 -8.08
C VAL A 79 11.73 7.37 -8.93
N ARG A 80 12.92 6.76 -9.00
CA ARG A 80 14.05 7.29 -9.81
C ARG A 80 13.98 6.94 -11.30
N ALA A 81 13.08 6.05 -11.68
CA ALA A 81 12.92 5.59 -13.06
C ALA A 81 11.42 5.60 -13.46
N PRO A 82 10.76 6.77 -13.46
CA PRO A 82 9.31 6.88 -13.62
C PRO A 82 8.82 6.34 -14.97
N ASN A 83 9.57 6.57 -16.07
CA ASN A 83 9.21 6.03 -17.39
C ASN A 83 9.26 4.49 -17.39
N VAL A 84 10.24 3.89 -16.71
CA VAL A 84 10.35 2.44 -16.57
C VAL A 84 9.19 1.91 -15.74
N ALA A 85 8.83 2.60 -14.65
CA ALA A 85 7.66 2.29 -13.83
C ALA A 85 6.38 2.25 -14.69
N PHE A 86 6.20 3.25 -15.57
CA PHE A 86 5.05 3.30 -16.47
C PHE A 86 5.01 2.12 -17.44
N VAL A 87 6.12 1.84 -18.13
CA VAL A 87 6.21 0.72 -19.09
C VAL A 87 5.93 -0.61 -18.40
N ILE A 88 6.55 -0.88 -17.25
CA ILE A 88 6.31 -2.10 -16.48
C ILE A 88 4.88 -2.14 -15.98
N GLY A 89 4.32 -1.02 -15.52
CA GLY A 89 2.96 -0.97 -15.02
C GLY A 89 1.92 -1.28 -16.10
N ILE A 90 2.10 -0.74 -17.31
CA ILE A 90 1.27 -1.09 -18.47
C ILE A 90 1.47 -2.55 -18.85
N ALA A 91 2.72 -3.05 -18.89
CA ALA A 91 3.00 -4.44 -19.19
C ALA A 91 2.35 -5.41 -18.19
N CYS A 92 2.29 -5.05 -16.91
CA CYS A 92 1.61 -5.82 -15.87
C CYS A 92 0.10 -5.90 -16.11
N ILE A 93 -0.54 -4.77 -16.46
CA ILE A 93 -1.99 -4.72 -16.71
C ILE A 93 -2.34 -5.48 -17.99
N VAL A 94 -1.63 -5.19 -19.08
CA VAL A 94 -1.86 -5.84 -20.38
C VAL A 94 -1.54 -7.33 -20.28
N GLY A 95 -0.40 -7.69 -19.68
CA GLY A 95 0.01 -9.07 -19.46
C GLY A 95 -0.99 -9.87 -18.62
N TYR A 96 -1.60 -9.26 -17.61
CA TYR A 96 -2.69 -9.86 -16.86
C TYR A 96 -3.96 -10.04 -17.72
N ALA A 97 -4.35 -9.00 -18.47
CA ALA A 97 -5.55 -9.03 -19.33
C ALA A 97 -5.48 -10.11 -20.42
N ILE A 98 -4.30 -10.35 -20.99
CA ILE A 98 -4.06 -11.41 -22.00
C ILE A 98 -3.69 -12.77 -21.37
N GLY A 99 -3.72 -12.88 -20.04
CA GLY A 99 -3.48 -14.13 -19.32
C GLY A 99 -2.01 -14.57 -19.17
N ILE A 100 -1.05 -13.82 -19.71
CA ILE A 100 0.39 -14.13 -19.62
C ILE A 100 0.93 -13.96 -18.20
N VAL A 101 0.51 -12.90 -17.51
CA VAL A 101 1.03 -12.54 -16.19
C VAL A 101 -0.09 -12.68 -15.16
N ASN A 102 -0.17 -13.85 -14.53
CA ASN A 102 -1.11 -14.08 -13.44
C ASN A 102 -0.47 -14.99 -12.38
N LEU A 103 -0.93 -14.87 -11.13
CA LEU A 103 -0.47 -15.72 -10.03
C LEU A 103 -1.40 -16.91 -9.76
N THR A 104 -2.38 -17.15 -10.64
CA THR A 104 -3.39 -18.20 -10.44
C THR A 104 -2.74 -19.59 -10.34
N PRO A 105 -1.80 -20.01 -11.20
CA PRO A 105 -1.12 -21.30 -11.06
C PRO A 105 -0.39 -21.46 -9.73
N ILE A 106 0.26 -20.39 -9.25
CA ILE A 106 0.97 -20.42 -7.96
C ILE A 106 -0.03 -20.53 -6.81
N TRP A 107 -1.15 -19.82 -6.91
CA TRP A 107 -2.23 -19.90 -5.93
C TRP A 107 -2.86 -21.31 -5.91
N GLU A 108 -3.22 -21.87 -7.06
CA GLU A 108 -3.76 -23.23 -7.19
C GLU A 108 -2.78 -24.29 -6.65
N TRP A 109 -1.50 -24.16 -7.00
CA TRP A 109 -0.45 -25.02 -6.46
C TRP A 109 -0.37 -24.91 -4.94
N SER A 110 -0.47 -23.69 -4.39
CA SER A 110 -0.43 -23.45 -2.94
C SER A 110 -1.65 -24.04 -2.24
N VAL A 111 -2.85 -23.90 -2.81
CA VAL A 111 -4.08 -24.52 -2.29
C VAL A 111 -3.92 -26.04 -2.24
N LEU A 112 -3.39 -26.64 -3.31
CA LEU A 112 -3.26 -28.09 -3.43
C LEU A 112 -2.18 -28.69 -2.53
N HIS A 113 -1.03 -28.01 -2.38
CA HIS A 113 0.15 -28.59 -1.70
C HIS A 113 0.42 -28.02 -0.31
N LEU A 114 -0.01 -26.78 -0.03
CA LEU A 114 0.17 -26.13 1.28
C LEU A 114 -1.12 -26.15 2.11
N GLY A 115 -2.23 -26.62 1.54
CA GLY A 115 -3.51 -26.72 2.24
C GLY A 115 -4.11 -25.36 2.62
N ILE A 116 -3.75 -24.28 1.91
CA ILE A 116 -4.36 -22.98 2.15
C ILE A 116 -5.82 -22.98 1.67
N PRO A 117 -6.72 -22.26 2.35
CA PRO A 117 -8.13 -22.28 2.02
C PRO A 117 -8.41 -21.59 0.68
N THR A 118 -9.38 -22.15 -0.07
CA THR A 118 -9.83 -21.60 -1.35
C THR A 118 -10.58 -20.28 -1.19
N ARG A 119 -11.19 -20.05 -0.03
CA ARG A 119 -11.88 -18.81 0.33
C ARG A 119 -11.12 -18.10 1.43
N THR A 120 -11.03 -16.79 1.34
CA THR A 120 -10.47 -15.92 2.38
C THR A 120 -11.34 -14.67 2.46
N VAL A 121 -11.39 -14.07 3.64
CA VAL A 121 -12.10 -12.82 3.91
C VAL A 121 -11.49 -11.64 3.13
N ASP A 122 -10.18 -11.70 2.88
CA ASP A 122 -9.43 -10.67 2.14
C ASP A 122 -8.40 -11.36 1.25
N LEU A 123 -8.62 -11.32 -0.08
CA LEU A 123 -7.67 -11.77 -1.11
C LEU A 123 -7.41 -10.64 -2.08
N VAL A 124 -6.14 -10.29 -2.25
CA VAL A 124 -5.73 -9.32 -3.27
C VAL A 124 -4.66 -9.94 -4.15
N SER A 125 -4.91 -10.05 -5.45
CA SER A 125 -3.86 -10.51 -6.37
C SER A 125 -2.74 -9.48 -6.50
N PHE A 126 -1.50 -9.91 -6.67
CA PHE A 126 -0.40 -8.94 -6.89
C PHE A 126 -0.51 -8.24 -8.26
N PHE A 127 -0.83 -9.02 -9.30
CA PHE A 127 -1.21 -8.52 -10.63
C PHE A 127 -2.74 -8.45 -10.74
N PRO A 128 -3.30 -7.41 -11.36
CA PRO A 128 -2.63 -6.31 -12.07
C PRO A 128 -2.27 -5.11 -11.17
N TRP A 129 -2.61 -5.16 -9.88
CA TRP A 129 -2.61 -4.02 -8.96
C TRP A 129 -1.25 -3.35 -8.78
N ILE A 130 -0.15 -4.11 -8.78
CA ILE A 130 1.20 -3.52 -8.77
C ILE A 130 1.42 -2.57 -9.97
N GLY A 131 0.83 -2.89 -11.13
CA GLY A 131 0.93 -2.06 -12.31
C GLY A 131 0.23 -0.71 -12.13
N VAL A 132 -0.92 -0.70 -11.47
CA VAL A 132 -1.63 0.54 -11.10
C VAL A 132 -0.77 1.40 -10.18
N VAL A 133 -0.10 0.79 -9.19
CA VAL A 133 0.82 1.49 -8.28
C VAL A 133 1.98 2.13 -9.06
N LEU A 134 2.60 1.39 -9.98
CA LEU A 134 3.73 1.89 -10.77
C LEU A 134 3.34 3.00 -11.75
N ILE A 135 2.16 2.91 -12.38
CA ILE A 135 1.59 4.00 -13.18
C ILE A 135 1.35 5.23 -12.29
N GLY A 136 0.85 5.03 -11.08
CA GLY A 136 0.71 6.09 -10.08
C GLY A 136 2.03 6.81 -9.76
N VAL A 137 3.13 6.07 -9.63
CA VAL A 137 4.49 6.63 -9.46
C VAL A 137 4.87 7.53 -10.63
N PHE A 138 4.67 7.08 -11.87
CA PHE A 138 4.94 7.88 -13.06
C PHE A 138 4.12 9.17 -13.11
N VAL A 139 2.81 9.04 -12.89
CA VAL A 139 1.86 10.15 -12.89
C VAL A 139 2.24 11.21 -11.85
N MET A 140 2.56 10.76 -10.63
CA MET A 140 2.96 11.63 -9.53
C MET A 140 4.30 12.31 -9.82
N HIS A 141 5.29 11.58 -10.35
CA HIS A 141 6.59 12.13 -10.72
C HIS A 141 6.47 13.19 -11.83
N LYS A 142 5.67 12.93 -12.86
CA LYS A 142 5.48 13.88 -13.97
C LYS A 142 4.56 15.05 -13.61
N ALA A 143 4.01 15.06 -12.40
CA ALA A 143 3.04 16.04 -11.93
C ALA A 143 1.94 16.29 -12.98
N LEU A 144 1.53 15.25 -13.73
CA LEU A 144 0.57 15.37 -14.83
C LEU A 144 -0.76 15.95 -14.35
N PHE A 145 -1.04 15.75 -13.06
CA PHE A 145 -2.12 16.37 -12.33
C PHE A 145 -1.57 17.48 -11.43
N GLN A 146 -1.14 18.61 -12.01
CA GLN A 146 -0.89 19.86 -11.25
C GLN A 146 -2.20 20.47 -10.73
N ILE A 147 -3.05 19.64 -10.12
CA ILE A 147 -4.34 20.02 -9.58
C ILE A 147 -4.04 20.84 -8.33
N LYS A 148 -4.12 22.16 -8.46
CA LYS A 148 -4.20 23.07 -7.31
C LYS A 148 -5.57 22.89 -6.66
N VAL A 149 -5.68 21.86 -5.82
CA VAL A 149 -6.88 21.58 -5.05
C VAL A 149 -7.02 22.68 -3.99
N LYS A 150 -7.99 23.58 -4.15
CA LYS A 150 -8.33 24.54 -3.10
C LYS A 150 -8.86 23.77 -1.89
N SER A 151 -8.22 23.95 -0.75
CA SER A 151 -8.67 23.35 0.51
C SER A 151 -10.10 23.81 0.81
N ASN A 152 -11.00 22.85 0.91
CA ASN A 152 -12.35 23.08 1.41
C ASN A 152 -12.64 22.08 2.55
N ARG A 153 -13.70 22.33 3.32
CA ARG A 153 -14.03 21.53 4.50
C ARG A 153 -14.24 20.05 4.19
N VAL A 154 -14.73 19.73 2.99
CA VAL A 154 -14.99 18.36 2.53
C VAL A 154 -13.68 17.65 2.17
N LEU A 155 -12.80 18.31 1.42
CA LEU A 155 -11.47 17.85 1.06
C LEU A 155 -10.60 17.60 2.30
N ASN A 156 -10.65 18.49 3.29
CA ASN A 156 -9.90 18.28 4.53
C ASN A 156 -10.40 17.04 5.29
N LYS A 157 -11.72 16.76 5.28
CA LYS A 157 -12.28 15.52 5.84
C LYS A 157 -11.85 14.29 5.04
N LEU A 158 -11.86 14.36 3.71
CA LEU A 158 -11.38 13.26 2.84
C LEU A 158 -9.89 12.96 3.07
N VAL A 159 -9.05 13.99 3.20
CA VAL A 159 -7.63 13.84 3.52
C VAL A 159 -7.46 13.20 4.90
N PHE A 160 -8.24 13.62 5.89
CA PHE A 160 -8.23 13.02 7.22
C PHE A 160 -8.57 11.52 7.18
N LEU A 161 -9.64 11.13 6.46
CA LEU A 161 -10.00 9.72 6.29
C LEU A 161 -8.89 8.93 5.58
N GLY A 162 -8.25 9.51 4.57
CA GLY A 162 -7.10 8.90 3.89
C GLY A 162 -5.90 8.67 4.83
N GLN A 163 -5.59 9.63 5.70
CA GLN A 163 -4.49 9.52 6.69
C GLN A 163 -4.75 8.44 7.75
N HIS A 164 -6.01 8.16 8.06
CA HIS A 164 -6.43 7.13 9.02
C HIS A 164 -6.95 5.85 8.34
N SER A 165 -6.75 5.70 7.03
CA SER A 165 -7.26 4.57 6.23
C SER A 165 -6.88 3.21 6.80
N LEU A 166 -5.65 3.03 7.31
CA LEU A 166 -5.23 1.77 7.94
C LEU A 166 -6.04 1.44 9.21
N LEU A 167 -6.35 2.45 10.03
CA LEU A 167 -7.12 2.25 11.26
C LEU A 167 -8.58 1.93 10.93
N ILE A 168 -9.15 2.66 9.97
CA ILE A 168 -10.49 2.39 9.44
C ILE A 168 -10.55 0.96 8.87
N TYR A 169 -9.53 0.55 8.12
CA TYR A 169 -9.39 -0.81 7.59
C TYR A 169 -9.32 -1.87 8.69
N LEU A 170 -8.62 -1.64 9.78
CA LEU A 170 -8.57 -2.64 10.86
C LEU A 170 -9.88 -2.73 11.63
N ILE A 171 -10.57 -1.61 11.82
CA ILE A 171 -11.79 -1.54 12.63
C ILE A 171 -13.02 -2.07 11.88
N HIS A 172 -13.07 -1.94 10.55
CA HIS A 172 -14.26 -2.37 9.81
C HIS A 172 -14.54 -3.87 9.93
N GLN A 173 -13.50 -4.72 9.97
CA GLN A 173 -13.67 -6.18 10.06
C GLN A 173 -14.39 -6.59 11.37
N PRO A 174 -13.90 -6.25 12.59
CA PRO A 174 -14.62 -6.53 13.83
C PRO A 174 -16.03 -5.94 13.89
N ILE A 175 -16.23 -4.73 13.37
CA ILE A 175 -17.55 -4.09 13.35
C ILE A 175 -18.52 -4.89 12.48
N LEU A 176 -18.10 -5.28 11.27
CA LEU A 176 -18.96 -6.08 10.39
C LEU A 176 -19.29 -7.44 11.01
N TYR A 177 -18.30 -8.14 11.57
CA TYR A 177 -18.57 -9.41 12.26
C TYR A 177 -19.53 -9.24 13.44
N GLY A 178 -19.36 -8.20 14.26
CA GLY A 178 -20.27 -7.91 15.37
C GLY A 178 -21.69 -7.59 14.90
N LEU A 179 -21.83 -6.79 13.85
CA LEU A 179 -23.13 -6.43 13.29
C LEU A 179 -23.84 -7.63 12.64
N PHE A 180 -23.12 -8.45 11.87
CA PHE A 180 -23.70 -9.65 11.28
C PHE A 180 -24.07 -10.68 12.34
N GLY A 181 -23.25 -10.87 13.37
CA GLY A 181 -23.58 -11.77 14.49
C GLY A 181 -24.82 -11.32 15.26
N LEU A 182 -24.98 -10.00 15.49
CA LEU A 182 -26.20 -9.45 16.10
C LEU A 182 -27.42 -9.64 15.21
N ALA A 183 -27.29 -9.40 13.90
CA ALA A 183 -28.38 -9.59 12.95
C ALA A 183 -28.82 -11.05 12.87
N ASP A 184 -27.88 -12.00 12.86
CA ASP A 184 -28.17 -13.43 12.85
C ASP A 184 -28.95 -13.86 14.11
N MET A 185 -28.47 -13.41 15.28
CA MET A 185 -29.15 -13.63 16.56
C MET A 185 -30.58 -13.05 16.59
N MET A 186 -30.80 -11.88 15.98
CA MET A 186 -32.13 -11.27 15.88
C MET A 186 -33.06 -11.96 14.88
N LEU A 187 -32.50 -12.54 13.81
CA LEU A 187 -33.26 -13.26 12.78
C LEU A 187 -33.59 -14.70 13.19
N GLY A 188 -33.09 -15.17 14.35
CA GLY A 188 -33.37 -16.51 14.88
C GLY A 188 -32.82 -17.63 14.01
N ARG A 189 -31.72 -17.36 13.29
CA ARG A 189 -30.97 -18.34 12.51
C ARG A 189 -29.71 -18.75 13.26
#